data_AF-A0A8C0A6E6-F1
#
_entry.id   AF-A0A8C0A6E6-F1
#
_cell.length_a   1.000
_cell.length_b   1.000
_cell.length_c   1.000
_cell.angle_alpha   90.00
_cell.angle_beta   90.00
_cell.angle_gamma   90.00
#
_symmetry.space_group_name_H-M   'P 1'
#
loop_
_entity.id
_entity.type
_entity.pdbx_description
1 polymer ?
#
loop_
_entity_poly.entity_id
_entity_poly.type
_entity_poly.pdbx_seq_one_letter_code
_entity_poly.pdbx_strand_id
1 'polypeptide(L)'
;MTINGLETAEELDCVRTIEELARVLKKHSGLRNILPITTAKVPIVKFFHLRSGLEVDISLYNTLALHNTRLLSAYSAIDPRVKYLCYTMKVFTKIYKGEKKPEIFVDGWNIYFFDQIDELPNYWPEYGKNTESVGQLWLGLLRFYTEEFDFKEHVISIRRKSLLTTFKKQWTSKYIVIEDPFDLNHNLGAGLSRKMTNFIMKAFINGRRVFGIPVKGFPKDYPSKMEYFFDPDVLTEGELAPNDRCCRICGKIGHFMKDCPMRRKVRRRRDQEDSLNQRYPENKDKRSKEDKEIQNKYTEREVSTKEDKPMQCTPQKAKPLRAAAEPGREKILRPPVEKWKRQEDRDLREKRCFICGREGHIKKECPQFKGSSGSLSSKYMTQGKASAKRTQQES
;
A
#
# COMPACT_ATOMS: atom_id res chain seq x y z
N MET A 1 -15.59 -18.81 2.05
CA MET A 1 -16.80 -19.49 2.54
C MET A 1 -17.70 -19.76 1.34
N THR A 2 -18.32 -20.94 1.34
CA THR A 2 -19.37 -21.38 0.42
C THR A 2 -20.57 -21.84 1.26
N ILE A 3 -21.73 -22.01 0.63
CA ILE A 3 -22.95 -22.52 1.25
C ILE A 3 -23.25 -23.89 0.62
N ASN A 4 -23.46 -24.92 1.44
CA ASN A 4 -23.76 -26.26 0.93
C ASN A 4 -25.06 -26.25 0.13
N GLY A 5 -25.06 -26.88 -1.04
CA GLY A 5 -26.20 -26.88 -1.97
C GLY A 5 -26.24 -25.70 -2.96
N LEU A 6 -25.29 -24.77 -2.88
CA LEU A 6 -25.16 -23.65 -3.84
C LEU A 6 -23.73 -23.64 -4.43
N GLU A 7 -23.59 -23.98 -5.71
CA GLU A 7 -22.29 -24.17 -6.37
C GLU A 7 -21.55 -22.85 -6.67
N THR A 8 -22.28 -21.82 -7.09
CA THR A 8 -21.73 -20.51 -7.49
C THR A 8 -22.31 -19.37 -6.62
N ALA A 9 -21.81 -18.15 -6.82
CA ALA A 9 -22.34 -16.96 -6.15
C ALA A 9 -23.34 -16.15 -6.99
N GLU A 10 -23.77 -16.66 -8.15
CA GLU A 10 -24.55 -15.88 -9.12
C GLU A 10 -25.90 -15.40 -8.57
N GLU A 11 -26.55 -16.23 -7.76
CA GLU A 11 -27.83 -15.91 -7.09
C GLU A 11 -27.64 -15.28 -5.70
N LEU A 12 -26.39 -15.08 -5.24
CA LEU A 12 -26.10 -14.64 -3.88
C LEU A 12 -25.76 -13.14 -3.81
N ASP A 13 -26.54 -12.38 -3.04
CA ASP A 13 -26.17 -11.01 -2.64
C ASP A 13 -24.96 -11.05 -1.69
N CYS A 14 -23.77 -11.07 -2.30
CA CYS A 14 -22.51 -11.18 -1.60
C CYS A 14 -22.24 -10.01 -0.64
N VAL A 15 -22.72 -8.81 -0.96
CA VAL A 15 -22.55 -7.62 -0.12
C VAL A 15 -23.36 -7.79 1.16
N ARG A 16 -24.65 -8.09 1.03
CA ARG A 16 -25.54 -8.33 2.17
C ARG A 16 -25.10 -9.54 2.99
N THR A 17 -24.67 -10.61 2.35
CA THR A 17 -24.17 -11.82 3.03
C THR A 17 -22.90 -11.52 3.85
N ILE A 18 -21.96 -10.71 3.34
CA ILE A 18 -20.80 -10.24 4.13
C ILE A 18 -21.24 -9.39 5.33
N GLU A 19 -22.25 -8.53 5.19
CA GLU A 19 -22.77 -7.76 6.32
C GLU A 19 -23.45 -8.63 7.38
N GLU A 20 -24.27 -9.59 6.96
CA GLU A 20 -24.96 -10.54 7.83
C GLU A 20 -23.97 -11.43 8.58
N LEU A 21 -22.96 -11.97 7.88
CA LEU A 21 -21.83 -12.68 8.48
C LEU A 21 -21.10 -11.79 9.50
N ALA A 22 -20.85 -10.52 9.19
CA ALA A 22 -20.24 -9.57 10.13
C ALA A 22 -21.13 -9.25 11.34
N ARG A 23 -22.45 -9.40 11.26
CA ARG A 23 -23.38 -9.30 12.42
C ARG A 23 -23.30 -10.56 13.29
N VAL A 24 -23.15 -11.74 12.68
CA VAL A 24 -22.96 -13.02 13.40
C VAL A 24 -21.62 -13.03 14.13
N LEU A 25 -20.51 -12.75 13.44
CA LEU A 25 -19.15 -12.78 14.00
C LEU A 25 -18.95 -11.82 15.19
N LYS A 26 -19.70 -10.70 15.24
CA LYS A 26 -19.69 -9.77 16.40
C LYS A 26 -20.20 -10.38 17.70
N LYS A 27 -20.99 -11.45 17.64
CA LYS A 27 -21.49 -12.16 18.83
C LYS A 27 -20.46 -13.13 19.42
N HIS A 28 -19.40 -13.46 18.67
CA HIS A 28 -18.43 -14.47 19.09
C HIS A 28 -17.40 -13.90 20.09
N SER A 29 -17.40 -14.41 21.32
CA SER A 29 -16.58 -13.90 22.43
C SER A 29 -15.07 -13.87 22.16
N GLY A 30 -14.56 -14.82 21.38
CA GLY A 30 -13.15 -14.91 20.97
C GLY A 30 -12.70 -13.99 19.83
N LEU A 31 -13.60 -13.20 19.22
CA LEU A 31 -13.26 -12.33 18.07
C LEU A 31 -13.24 -10.85 18.45
N ARG A 32 -12.36 -10.07 17.82
CA ARG A 32 -12.29 -8.61 17.96
C ARG A 32 -12.12 -7.94 16.60
N ASN A 33 -12.35 -6.62 16.55
CA ASN A 33 -12.11 -5.78 15.37
C ASN A 33 -12.87 -6.19 14.09
N ILE A 34 -14.05 -6.82 14.21
CA ILE A 34 -14.88 -7.25 13.08
C ILE A 34 -15.19 -6.06 12.14
N LEU A 35 -14.68 -6.14 10.92
CA LEU A 35 -14.71 -5.10 9.90
C LEU A 35 -15.10 -5.71 8.53
N PRO A 36 -16.36 -5.54 8.09
CA PRO A 36 -16.73 -5.82 6.70
C PRO A 36 -16.09 -4.77 5.77
N ILE A 37 -15.56 -5.25 4.64
CA ILE A 37 -14.96 -4.46 3.56
C ILE A 37 -15.66 -4.90 2.27
N THR A 38 -16.80 -4.26 1.98
CA THR A 38 -17.70 -4.61 0.87
C THR A 38 -17.36 -3.89 -0.44
N THR A 39 -16.49 -2.86 -0.42
CA THR A 39 -16.14 -2.03 -1.58
C THR A 39 -14.90 -2.49 -2.36
N ALA A 40 -14.30 -3.63 -1.99
CA ALA A 40 -13.13 -4.20 -2.67
C ALA A 40 -13.55 -5.11 -3.84
N LYS A 41 -12.62 -5.40 -4.79
CA LYS A 41 -12.88 -6.36 -5.91
C LYS A 41 -13.38 -7.71 -5.38
N VAL A 42 -12.84 -8.16 -4.25
CA VAL A 42 -13.34 -9.31 -3.49
C VAL A 42 -13.84 -8.81 -2.13
N PRO A 43 -15.16 -8.78 -1.90
CA PRO A 43 -15.73 -8.45 -0.58
C PRO A 43 -15.25 -9.42 0.50
N ILE A 44 -14.84 -8.88 1.65
CA ILE A 44 -14.36 -9.68 2.79
C ILE A 44 -14.90 -9.17 4.12
N VAL A 45 -14.90 -10.03 5.14
CA VAL A 45 -14.95 -9.62 6.54
C VAL A 45 -13.62 -9.93 7.22
N LYS A 46 -12.95 -8.87 7.69
CA LYS A 46 -11.69 -8.89 8.45
C LYS A 46 -11.97 -8.92 9.94
N PHE A 47 -11.26 -9.73 10.71
CA PHE A 47 -11.31 -9.71 12.18
C PHE A 47 -10.03 -10.26 12.81
N PHE A 48 -9.88 -10.09 14.13
CA PHE A 48 -8.77 -10.63 14.91
C PHE A 48 -9.25 -11.75 15.83
N HIS A 49 -8.62 -12.92 15.78
CA HIS A 49 -8.92 -14.05 16.63
C HIS A 49 -8.01 -14.06 17.87
N LEU A 50 -8.60 -13.88 19.05
CA LEU A 50 -7.86 -13.64 20.30
C LEU A 50 -6.93 -14.80 20.70
N ARG A 51 -7.36 -16.06 20.53
CA ARG A 51 -6.60 -17.21 21.05
C ARG A 51 -5.32 -17.49 20.25
N SER A 52 -5.36 -17.31 18.93
CA SER A 52 -4.19 -17.54 18.07
C SER A 52 -3.38 -16.27 17.77
N GLY A 53 -3.90 -15.10 18.11
CA GLY A 53 -3.26 -13.82 17.77
C GLY A 53 -3.26 -13.50 16.27
N LEU A 54 -4.11 -14.17 15.47
CA LEU A 54 -4.12 -14.04 14.01
C LEU A 54 -5.19 -13.08 13.52
N GLU A 55 -4.87 -12.31 12.48
CA GLU A 55 -5.86 -11.59 11.67
C GLU A 55 -6.42 -12.55 10.62
N VAL A 56 -7.74 -12.54 10.43
CA VAL A 56 -8.50 -13.49 9.60
C VAL A 56 -9.39 -12.72 8.64
N ASP A 57 -9.33 -13.11 7.37
CA ASP A 57 -10.14 -12.58 6.27
C ASP A 57 -11.02 -13.67 5.68
N ILE A 58 -12.35 -13.48 5.71
CA ILE A 58 -13.31 -14.38 5.06
C ILE A 58 -13.89 -13.70 3.83
N SER A 59 -13.65 -14.29 2.66
CA SER A 59 -14.35 -14.00 1.40
C SER A 59 -15.50 -14.98 1.15
N LEU A 60 -16.44 -14.58 0.30
CA LEU A 60 -17.46 -15.48 -0.29
C LEU A 60 -16.95 -16.00 -1.64
N TYR A 61 -17.19 -17.29 -1.93
CA TYR A 61 -17.05 -17.90 -3.26
C TYR A 61 -15.81 -17.51 -4.08
N ASN A 62 -14.67 -17.27 -3.43
CA ASN A 62 -13.41 -16.98 -4.11
C ASN A 62 -12.75 -18.29 -4.59
N THR A 63 -13.43 -18.97 -5.50
CA THR A 63 -13.10 -20.29 -6.08
C THR A 63 -11.73 -20.26 -6.76
N LEU A 64 -11.48 -19.27 -7.63
CA LEU A 64 -10.21 -19.10 -8.33
C LEU A 64 -9.02 -18.97 -7.38
N ALA A 65 -9.17 -18.33 -6.21
CA ALA A 65 -8.10 -18.28 -5.21
C ALA A 65 -7.78 -19.65 -4.59
N LEU A 66 -8.75 -20.56 -4.49
CA LEU A 66 -8.50 -21.94 -4.06
C LEU A 66 -7.68 -22.69 -5.11
N HIS A 67 -8.00 -22.52 -6.40
CA HIS A 67 -7.22 -23.11 -7.50
C HIS A 67 -5.80 -22.52 -7.58
N ASN A 68 -5.65 -21.20 -7.42
CA ASN A 68 -4.34 -20.54 -7.32
C ASN A 68 -3.52 -21.08 -6.14
N THR A 69 -4.15 -21.32 -5.00
CA THR A 69 -3.49 -21.91 -3.82
C THR A 69 -3.00 -23.32 -4.10
N ARG A 70 -3.82 -24.16 -4.76
CA ARG A 70 -3.41 -25.52 -5.18
C ARG A 70 -2.28 -25.49 -6.20
N LEU A 71 -2.32 -24.60 -7.19
CA LEU A 71 -1.26 -24.41 -8.18
C LEU A 71 0.08 -24.03 -7.52
N LEU A 72 0.08 -23.07 -6.59
CA LEU A 72 1.29 -22.67 -5.86
C LEU A 72 1.79 -23.77 -4.91
N SER A 73 0.87 -24.53 -4.29
CA SER A 73 1.21 -25.70 -3.48
C SER A 73 1.93 -26.77 -4.34
N ALA A 74 1.38 -27.08 -5.51
CA ALA A 74 1.96 -27.98 -6.49
C ALA A 74 3.37 -27.53 -6.92
N TYR A 75 3.55 -26.25 -7.26
CA TYR A 75 4.89 -25.69 -7.54
C TYR A 75 5.87 -25.87 -6.39
N SER A 76 5.43 -25.64 -5.15
CA SER A 76 6.28 -25.78 -3.97
C SER A 76 6.73 -27.23 -3.69
N ALA A 77 6.01 -28.22 -4.21
CA ALA A 77 6.31 -29.64 -4.03
C ALA A 77 7.32 -30.20 -5.05
N ILE A 78 7.58 -29.49 -6.16
CA ILE A 78 8.53 -29.94 -7.21
C ILE A 78 9.97 -30.00 -6.68
N ASP A 79 10.40 -28.93 -6.02
CA ASP A 79 11.80 -28.67 -5.70
C ASP A 79 11.89 -27.75 -4.47
N PRO A 80 12.69 -28.08 -3.43
CA PRO A 80 12.86 -27.24 -2.24
C PRO A 80 13.26 -25.78 -2.53
N ARG A 81 13.98 -25.53 -3.63
CA ARG A 81 14.40 -24.18 -4.06
C ARG A 81 13.22 -23.26 -4.36
N VAL A 82 12.09 -23.81 -4.80
CA VAL A 82 10.83 -23.05 -4.98
C VAL A 82 10.34 -22.49 -3.63
N LYS A 83 10.44 -23.26 -2.53
CA LYS A 83 10.06 -22.80 -1.19
C LYS A 83 10.98 -21.70 -0.66
N TYR A 84 12.29 -21.80 -0.93
CA TYR A 84 13.27 -20.80 -0.45
C TYR A 84 13.18 -19.47 -1.20
N LEU A 85 12.88 -19.50 -2.50
CA LEU A 85 12.84 -18.29 -3.34
C LEU A 85 11.41 -17.74 -3.56
N CYS A 86 10.38 -18.50 -3.19
CA CYS A 86 9.00 -18.33 -3.67
C CYS A 86 8.92 -18.21 -5.21
N TYR A 87 9.84 -18.85 -5.94
CA TYR A 87 10.02 -18.65 -7.37
C TYR A 87 9.14 -19.59 -8.20
N THR A 88 8.12 -19.03 -8.83
CA THR A 88 7.16 -19.81 -9.62
C THR A 88 7.70 -20.10 -11.02
N MET A 89 7.99 -21.37 -11.29
CA MET A 89 8.49 -21.85 -12.60
C MET A 89 7.38 -21.80 -13.67
N LYS A 90 7.67 -21.43 -14.92
CA LYS A 90 6.63 -21.22 -15.97
C LYS A 90 6.16 -22.49 -16.71
N VAL A 91 6.22 -23.66 -16.08
CA VAL A 91 6.22 -24.95 -16.80
C VAL A 91 4.84 -25.62 -16.86
N PHE A 92 4.03 -25.54 -15.80
CA PHE A 92 2.98 -26.53 -15.55
C PHE A 92 1.79 -26.52 -16.49
N THR A 93 1.48 -25.38 -17.10
CA THR A 93 0.27 -25.21 -17.92
C THR A 93 0.36 -25.80 -19.33
N LYS A 94 1.55 -26.30 -19.71
CA LYS A 94 1.79 -27.07 -20.93
C LYS A 94 1.89 -28.58 -20.70
N ILE A 95 1.94 -29.03 -19.44
CA ILE A 95 2.02 -30.45 -19.10
C ILE A 95 0.60 -30.97 -18.88
N TYR A 96 0.28 -32.09 -19.51
CA TYR A 96 -0.96 -32.84 -19.32
C TYR A 96 -0.80 -34.25 -19.90
N LYS A 97 -1.68 -35.16 -19.48
CA LYS A 97 -1.78 -36.52 -20.03
C LYS A 97 -2.63 -36.49 -21.31
N GLY A 98 -2.06 -36.94 -22.44
CA GLY A 98 -2.74 -37.04 -23.73
C GLY A 98 -2.43 -35.90 -24.72
N GLU A 99 -3.05 -35.93 -25.90
CA GLU A 99 -2.77 -35.00 -27.01
C GLU A 99 -3.40 -33.61 -26.87
N LYS A 100 -4.47 -33.49 -26.08
CA LYS A 100 -5.22 -32.24 -25.89
C LYS A 100 -5.20 -31.81 -24.42
N LYS A 101 -5.03 -30.50 -24.19
CA LYS A 101 -5.07 -29.93 -22.84
C LYS A 101 -6.49 -30.14 -22.27
N PRO A 102 -6.63 -30.68 -21.04
CA PRO A 102 -7.92 -30.75 -20.38
C PRO A 102 -8.53 -29.36 -20.13
N GLU A 103 -9.86 -29.31 -20.20
CA GLU A 103 -10.64 -28.09 -20.03
C GLU A 103 -11.57 -28.25 -18.84
N ILE A 104 -11.22 -27.60 -17.74
CA ILE A 104 -11.99 -27.61 -16.49
C ILE A 104 -12.30 -26.15 -16.16
N PHE A 105 -13.55 -25.73 -16.35
CA PHE A 105 -13.92 -24.32 -16.23
C PHE A 105 -14.49 -23.98 -14.85
N VAL A 106 -14.02 -22.88 -14.28
CA VAL A 106 -14.57 -22.22 -13.07
C VAL A 106 -14.59 -20.72 -13.36
N ASP A 107 -15.73 -20.05 -13.10
CA ASP A 107 -15.94 -18.62 -13.37
C ASP A 107 -15.55 -18.18 -14.81
N GLY A 108 -15.76 -19.06 -15.79
CA GLY A 108 -15.39 -18.84 -17.20
C GLY A 108 -13.92 -19.09 -17.56
N TRP A 109 -13.08 -19.51 -16.60
CA TRP A 109 -11.64 -19.72 -16.80
C TRP A 109 -11.26 -21.20 -16.71
N ASN A 110 -10.42 -21.68 -17.64
CA ASN A 110 -9.88 -23.04 -17.55
C ASN A 110 -8.82 -23.11 -16.42
N ILE A 111 -9.20 -23.70 -15.28
CA ILE A 111 -8.37 -23.85 -14.08
C ILE A 111 -7.43 -25.07 -14.10
N TYR A 112 -7.36 -25.82 -15.21
CA TYR A 112 -6.49 -26.98 -15.32
C TYR A 112 -5.00 -26.63 -15.27
N PHE A 113 -4.30 -27.34 -14.39
CA PHE A 113 -2.84 -27.48 -14.33
C PHE A 113 -2.51 -28.94 -13.94
N PHE A 114 -1.28 -29.38 -14.22
CA PHE A 114 -0.80 -30.71 -13.82
C PHE A 114 -0.45 -30.72 -12.32
N ASP A 115 -1.08 -31.57 -11.52
CA ASP A 115 -0.91 -31.63 -10.05
C ASP A 115 -0.26 -32.93 -9.55
N GLN A 116 -0.07 -33.92 -10.42
CA GLN A 116 0.52 -35.23 -10.10
C GLN A 116 2.05 -35.17 -10.07
N ILE A 117 2.62 -34.47 -9.08
CA ILE A 117 4.06 -34.16 -8.98
C ILE A 117 4.96 -35.38 -9.07
N ASP A 118 4.56 -36.52 -8.49
CA ASP A 118 5.37 -37.75 -8.48
C ASP A 118 5.56 -38.34 -9.90
N GLU A 119 4.63 -38.06 -10.83
CA GLU A 119 4.72 -38.47 -12.22
C GLU A 119 5.41 -37.43 -13.13
N LEU A 120 5.71 -36.24 -12.61
CA LEU A 120 6.27 -35.12 -13.38
C LEU A 120 7.54 -35.46 -14.19
N PRO A 121 8.49 -36.29 -13.71
CA PRO A 121 9.67 -36.67 -14.49
C PRO A 121 9.33 -37.35 -15.83
N ASN A 122 8.19 -38.07 -15.91
CA ASN A 122 7.75 -38.76 -17.13
C ASN A 122 7.23 -37.79 -18.19
N TYR A 123 6.72 -36.62 -17.77
CA TYR A 123 6.06 -35.65 -18.65
C TYR A 123 6.86 -34.34 -18.85
N TRP A 124 7.96 -34.14 -18.12
CA TRP A 124 8.81 -32.95 -18.25
C TRP A 124 10.28 -33.31 -18.53
N PRO A 125 10.71 -33.32 -19.81
CA PRO A 125 12.09 -33.66 -20.21
C PRO A 125 13.18 -32.69 -19.73
N GLU A 126 12.84 -31.61 -19.01
CA GLU A 126 13.81 -30.70 -18.38
C GLU A 126 13.81 -30.82 -16.84
N TYR A 127 13.03 -31.75 -16.27
CA TYR A 127 13.01 -32.04 -14.84
C TYR A 127 14.43 -32.36 -14.33
N GLY A 128 14.82 -31.79 -13.18
CA GLY A 128 16.13 -32.00 -12.57
C GLY A 128 17.34 -31.39 -13.31
N LYS A 129 17.19 -30.82 -14.52
CA LYS A 129 18.33 -30.32 -15.31
C LYS A 129 18.99 -29.08 -14.74
N ASN A 130 18.25 -28.22 -14.04
CA ASN A 130 18.85 -27.05 -13.39
C ASN A 130 19.45 -27.44 -12.03
N THR A 131 20.77 -27.30 -11.91
CA THR A 131 21.56 -27.64 -10.70
C THR A 131 22.04 -26.42 -9.92
N GLU A 132 21.56 -25.22 -10.24
CA GLU A 132 21.99 -23.98 -9.56
C GLU A 132 21.57 -23.94 -8.09
N SER A 133 22.45 -23.41 -7.25
CA SER A 133 22.15 -23.17 -5.84
C SER A 133 21.12 -22.06 -5.64
N VAL A 134 20.46 -22.06 -4.48
CA VAL A 134 19.51 -21.00 -4.07
C VAL A 134 20.13 -19.61 -4.19
N GLY A 135 21.41 -19.44 -3.82
CA GLY A 135 22.11 -18.16 -3.91
C GLY A 135 22.35 -17.68 -5.35
N GLN A 136 22.69 -18.61 -6.26
CA GLN A 136 22.82 -18.30 -7.70
C GLN A 136 21.47 -17.89 -8.29
N LEU A 137 20.41 -18.66 -8.03
CA LEU A 137 19.06 -18.38 -8.50
C LEU A 137 18.48 -17.07 -7.92
N TRP A 138 18.77 -16.75 -6.65
CA TRP A 138 18.38 -15.48 -6.03
C TRP A 138 19.04 -14.27 -6.71
N LEU A 139 20.36 -14.32 -6.91
CA LEU A 139 21.07 -13.25 -7.61
C LEU A 139 20.63 -13.19 -9.09
N GLY A 140 20.41 -14.35 -9.72
CA GLY A 140 19.86 -14.48 -11.07
C GLY A 140 18.48 -13.82 -11.21
N LEU A 141 17.59 -13.98 -10.24
CA LEU A 141 16.28 -13.31 -10.20
C LEU A 141 16.42 -11.79 -10.13
N LEU A 142 17.30 -11.29 -9.26
CA LEU A 142 17.57 -9.85 -9.11
C LEU A 142 18.15 -9.26 -10.40
N ARG A 143 19.07 -9.98 -11.06
CA ARG A 143 19.63 -9.59 -12.36
C ARG A 143 18.58 -9.66 -13.46
N PHE A 144 17.83 -10.75 -13.58
CA PHE A 144 16.75 -10.91 -14.57
C PHE A 144 15.78 -9.73 -14.56
N TYR A 145 15.27 -9.33 -13.39
CA TYR A 145 14.34 -8.21 -13.24
C TYR A 145 14.99 -6.81 -13.22
N THR A 146 16.29 -6.67 -13.48
CA THR A 146 16.96 -5.35 -13.59
C THR A 146 17.85 -5.18 -14.82
N GLU A 147 18.25 -6.28 -15.47
CA GLU A 147 19.10 -6.32 -16.67
C GLU A 147 18.36 -6.87 -17.90
N GLU A 148 17.54 -7.91 -17.75
CA GLU A 148 17.09 -8.75 -18.88
C GLU A 148 15.60 -8.61 -19.23
N PHE A 149 14.72 -8.51 -18.23
CA PHE A 149 13.27 -8.54 -18.45
C PHE A 149 12.73 -7.16 -18.87
N ASP A 150 12.38 -7.02 -20.15
CA ASP A 150 11.68 -5.83 -20.64
C ASP A 150 10.23 -5.78 -20.14
N PHE A 151 10.03 -5.07 -19.03
CA PHE A 151 8.75 -4.75 -18.42
C PHE A 151 7.79 -3.94 -19.32
N LYS A 152 8.31 -3.13 -20.25
CA LYS A 152 7.46 -2.34 -21.14
C LYS A 152 6.86 -3.23 -22.22
N GLU A 153 7.64 -4.17 -22.72
CA GLU A 153 7.25 -5.02 -23.84
C GLU A 153 6.56 -6.33 -23.41
N HIS A 154 6.90 -6.89 -22.24
CA HIS A 154 6.46 -8.21 -21.80
C HIS A 154 5.61 -8.24 -20.53
N VAL A 155 4.66 -9.17 -20.52
CA VAL A 155 3.82 -9.51 -19.36
C VAL A 155 4.45 -10.67 -18.59
N ILE A 156 4.55 -10.52 -17.27
CA ILE A 156 4.89 -11.63 -16.38
C ILE A 156 3.67 -12.56 -16.32
N SER A 157 3.77 -13.71 -17.00
CA SER A 157 2.78 -14.79 -16.97
C SER A 157 3.48 -16.09 -16.65
N ILE A 158 2.92 -16.85 -15.71
CA ILE A 158 3.33 -18.22 -15.37
C ILE A 158 2.50 -19.27 -16.12
N ARG A 159 1.43 -18.85 -16.81
CA ARG A 159 0.51 -19.71 -17.56
C ARG A 159 1.06 -20.15 -18.92
N ARG A 160 2.28 -19.74 -19.29
CA ARG A 160 2.92 -20.10 -20.56
C ARG A 160 4.43 -19.90 -20.52
N LYS A 161 5.18 -20.85 -21.09
CA LYS A 161 6.63 -20.72 -21.32
C LYS A 161 6.97 -19.68 -22.40
N SER A 162 6.14 -19.56 -23.44
CA SER A 162 6.34 -18.56 -24.51
C SER A 162 5.95 -17.16 -24.05
N LEU A 163 6.77 -16.17 -24.40
CA LEU A 163 6.57 -14.77 -24.05
C LEU A 163 5.18 -14.25 -24.48
N LEU A 164 4.68 -13.28 -23.72
CA LEU A 164 3.40 -12.62 -23.92
C LEU A 164 3.65 -11.11 -23.88
N THR A 165 3.30 -10.37 -24.93
CA THR A 165 3.57 -8.94 -25.00
C THR A 165 2.47 -8.10 -24.35
N THR A 166 2.84 -6.96 -23.78
CA THR A 166 1.90 -5.97 -23.23
C THR A 166 0.96 -5.46 -24.32
N PHE A 167 1.45 -5.29 -25.55
CA PHE A 167 0.65 -4.95 -26.73
C PHE A 167 -0.44 -5.99 -27.02
N LYS A 168 -0.10 -7.29 -27.07
CA LYS A 168 -1.09 -8.37 -27.30
C LYS A 168 -2.14 -8.45 -26.20
N LYS A 169 -1.81 -8.03 -24.97
CA LYS A 169 -2.74 -7.91 -23.84
C LYS A 169 -3.47 -6.57 -23.76
N GLN A 170 -3.10 -5.59 -24.58
CA GLN A 170 -3.54 -4.19 -24.46
C GLN A 170 -3.27 -3.58 -23.07
N TRP A 171 -2.24 -4.06 -22.38
CA TRP A 171 -1.88 -3.69 -21.00
C TRP A 171 -0.68 -2.71 -20.93
N THR A 172 -0.63 -1.77 -21.86
CA THR A 172 0.50 -0.82 -22.04
C THR A 172 0.52 0.35 -21.05
N SER A 173 -0.48 0.46 -20.16
CA SER A 173 -0.63 1.59 -19.22
C SER A 173 0.18 1.45 -17.92
N LYS A 174 0.86 0.32 -17.72
CA LYS A 174 1.64 -0.02 -16.53
C LYS A 174 3.01 -0.54 -16.96
N TYR A 175 4.01 -0.31 -16.12
CA TYR A 175 5.36 -0.83 -16.34
C TYR A 175 5.47 -2.25 -15.76
N ILE A 176 5.14 -2.44 -14.48
CA ILE A 176 5.04 -3.79 -13.91
C ILE A 176 3.66 -4.37 -14.29
N VAL A 177 3.65 -5.42 -15.11
CA VAL A 177 2.45 -6.10 -15.62
C VAL A 177 2.53 -7.59 -15.33
N ILE A 178 1.56 -8.11 -14.57
CA ILE A 178 1.55 -9.51 -14.09
C ILE A 178 0.16 -10.10 -14.34
N GLU A 179 0.06 -11.12 -15.20
CA GLU A 179 -1.16 -11.90 -15.48
C GLU A 179 -1.42 -12.90 -14.35
N ASP A 180 -2.63 -12.92 -13.78
CA ASP A 180 -3.09 -14.05 -12.95
C ASP A 180 -3.18 -15.33 -13.82
N PRO A 181 -2.78 -16.51 -13.32
CA PRO A 181 -2.75 -17.72 -14.12
C PRO A 181 -4.13 -18.27 -14.50
N PHE A 182 -5.22 -17.80 -13.90
CA PHE A 182 -6.59 -18.18 -14.24
C PHE A 182 -7.47 -16.99 -14.65
N ASP A 183 -7.60 -15.93 -13.83
CA ASP A 183 -8.31 -14.70 -14.21
C ASP A 183 -7.45 -13.88 -15.18
N LEU A 184 -7.49 -14.24 -16.47
CA LEU A 184 -6.60 -13.64 -17.47
C LEU A 184 -6.89 -12.16 -17.73
N ASN A 185 -7.99 -11.62 -17.20
CA ASN A 185 -8.30 -10.20 -17.24
C ASN A 185 -7.70 -9.45 -16.03
N HIS A 186 -7.15 -10.15 -15.04
CA HIS A 186 -6.53 -9.57 -13.87
C HIS A 186 -5.03 -9.30 -14.06
N ASN A 187 -4.70 -8.02 -14.20
CA ASN A 187 -3.33 -7.52 -14.03
C ASN A 187 -3.09 -7.17 -12.56
N LEU A 188 -2.26 -7.94 -11.84
CA LEU A 188 -1.92 -7.68 -10.43
C LEU A 188 -1.16 -6.35 -10.24
N GLY A 189 -0.43 -5.89 -11.27
CA GLY A 189 0.26 -4.60 -11.30
C GLY A 189 -0.64 -3.38 -11.50
N ALA A 190 -1.94 -3.57 -11.80
CA ALA A 190 -2.86 -2.47 -12.12
C ALA A 190 -2.98 -1.41 -11.00
N GLY A 191 -2.86 -1.81 -9.73
CA GLY A 191 -2.93 -0.91 -8.59
C GLY A 191 -1.74 0.05 -8.44
N LEU A 192 -0.60 -0.24 -9.09
CA LEU A 192 0.65 0.50 -8.88
C LEU A 192 0.58 1.94 -9.42
N SER A 193 1.23 2.84 -8.69
CA SER A 193 1.48 4.23 -9.07
C SER A 193 2.92 4.38 -9.59
N ARG A 194 3.20 5.41 -10.40
CA ARG A 194 4.56 5.66 -10.92
C ARG A 194 5.61 5.76 -9.79
N LYS A 195 5.30 6.46 -8.69
CA LYS A 195 6.20 6.54 -7.52
C LYS A 195 6.45 5.16 -6.90
N MET A 196 5.40 4.35 -6.71
CA MET A 196 5.54 3.01 -6.12
C MET A 196 6.33 2.08 -7.05
N THR A 197 6.10 2.13 -8.36
CA THR A 197 6.89 1.38 -9.34
C THR A 197 8.38 1.78 -9.26
N ASN A 198 8.69 3.08 -9.24
CA ASN A 198 10.08 3.53 -9.11
C ASN A 198 10.72 3.06 -7.80
N PHE A 199 9.98 3.11 -6.69
CA PHE A 199 10.43 2.62 -5.39
C PHE A 199 10.75 1.11 -5.41
N ILE A 200 9.85 0.30 -5.98
CA ILE A 200 10.06 -1.15 -6.16
C ILE A 200 11.29 -1.43 -7.02
N MET A 201 11.40 -0.82 -8.20
CA MET A 201 12.54 -1.04 -9.10
C MET A 201 13.87 -0.62 -8.47
N LYS A 202 13.88 0.49 -7.72
CA LYS A 202 15.06 0.97 -6.99
C LYS A 202 15.50 -0.01 -5.90
N ALA A 203 14.54 -0.59 -5.15
CA ALA A 203 14.83 -1.63 -4.16
C ALA A 203 15.40 -2.91 -4.82
N PHE A 204 14.92 -3.32 -6.00
CA PHE A 204 15.51 -4.44 -6.75
C PHE A 204 16.94 -4.14 -7.23
N ILE A 205 17.20 -2.93 -7.74
CA ILE A 205 18.54 -2.48 -8.17
C ILE A 205 19.53 -2.44 -6.99
N ASN A 206 19.10 -1.90 -5.84
CA ASN A 206 19.90 -1.87 -4.62
C ASN A 206 20.12 -3.28 -4.05
N GLY A 207 19.09 -4.15 -4.08
CA GLY A 207 19.22 -5.57 -3.73
C GLY A 207 20.27 -6.26 -4.60
N ARG A 208 20.18 -6.12 -5.93
CA ARG A 208 21.19 -6.64 -6.86
C ARG A 208 22.61 -6.17 -6.50
N ARG A 209 22.79 -4.89 -6.13
CA ARG A 209 24.08 -4.35 -5.68
C ARG A 209 24.58 -5.06 -4.41
N VAL A 210 23.74 -5.18 -3.39
CA VAL A 210 24.10 -5.77 -2.07
C VAL A 210 24.38 -7.27 -2.16
N PHE A 211 23.59 -8.03 -2.93
CA PHE A 211 23.78 -9.47 -3.11
C PHE A 211 24.84 -9.83 -4.18
N GLY A 212 25.09 -8.94 -5.15
CA GLY A 212 25.98 -9.20 -6.28
C GLY A 212 27.41 -8.65 -6.15
N ILE A 213 27.65 -7.70 -5.23
CA ILE A 213 28.97 -7.06 -5.06
C ILE A 213 29.48 -7.30 -3.62
N PRO A 214 30.51 -8.14 -3.42
CA PRO A 214 31.13 -8.33 -2.11
C PRO A 214 31.73 -7.03 -1.55
N VAL A 215 31.49 -6.75 -0.27
CA VAL A 215 32.05 -5.59 0.45
C VAL A 215 33.24 -6.03 1.30
N LYS A 216 34.32 -5.23 1.29
CA LYS A 216 35.51 -5.45 2.12
C LYS A 216 35.13 -5.50 3.61
N GLY A 217 35.61 -6.53 4.31
CA GLY A 217 35.30 -6.76 5.73
C GLY A 217 34.16 -7.75 5.99
N PHE A 218 33.21 -7.89 5.05
CA PHE A 218 32.20 -8.94 5.14
C PHE A 218 32.83 -10.34 4.91
N PRO A 219 32.47 -11.38 5.68
CA PRO A 219 31.48 -11.41 6.76
C PRO A 219 32.05 -11.16 8.17
N LYS A 220 33.35 -10.88 8.33
CA LYS A 220 34.01 -10.82 9.64
C LYS A 220 33.56 -9.62 10.49
N ASP A 221 33.35 -8.47 9.85
CA ASP A 221 33.05 -7.21 10.53
C ASP A 221 31.55 -7.03 10.86
N TYR A 222 30.71 -8.02 10.49
CA TYR A 222 29.25 -7.94 10.57
C TYR A 222 28.69 -9.10 11.41
N PRO A 223 28.14 -8.84 12.62
CA PRO A 223 27.69 -9.90 13.52
C PRO A 223 26.45 -10.65 12.99
N SER A 224 25.66 -10.01 12.12
CA SER A 224 24.45 -10.57 11.53
C SER A 224 24.49 -10.41 10.01
N LYS A 225 24.52 -11.55 9.30
CA LYS A 225 24.44 -11.56 7.83
C LYS A 225 23.08 -11.09 7.34
N MET A 226 22.01 -11.34 8.11
CA MET A 226 20.65 -10.94 7.77
C MET A 226 20.50 -9.42 7.82
N GLU A 227 21.02 -8.77 8.87
CA GLU A 227 21.02 -7.31 8.96
C GLU A 227 21.81 -6.67 7.83
N TYR A 228 22.98 -7.23 7.47
CA TYR A 228 23.77 -6.74 6.32
C TYR A 228 23.02 -6.86 4.98
N PHE A 229 22.46 -8.03 4.66
CA PHE A 229 21.85 -8.27 3.35
C PHE A 229 20.47 -7.63 3.17
N PHE A 230 19.74 -7.41 4.28
CA PHE A 230 18.37 -6.90 4.27
C PHE A 230 18.23 -5.55 5.00
N ASP A 231 19.32 -4.78 5.11
CA ASP A 231 19.33 -3.43 5.66
C ASP A 231 18.35 -2.52 4.88
N PRO A 232 17.25 -2.04 5.50
CA PRO A 232 16.31 -1.14 4.84
C PRO A 232 16.96 0.17 4.39
N ASP A 233 17.91 0.71 5.16
CA ASP A 233 18.55 1.98 4.86
C ASP A 233 19.46 1.86 3.62
N VAL A 234 20.00 0.67 3.33
CA VAL A 234 20.77 0.40 2.10
C VAL A 234 19.87 0.04 0.92
N LEU A 235 18.80 -0.73 1.16
CA LEU A 235 17.89 -1.18 0.10
C LEU A 235 16.97 -0.06 -0.41
N THR A 236 16.42 0.77 0.49
CA THR A 236 15.52 1.87 0.13
C THR A 236 16.18 3.26 0.19
N GLU A 237 17.46 3.35 0.57
CA GLU A 237 18.19 4.60 0.80
C GLU A 237 17.55 5.47 1.91
N GLY A 238 17.00 4.83 2.94
CA GLY A 238 16.27 5.46 4.05
C GLY A 238 14.89 6.02 3.68
N GLU A 239 14.49 5.92 2.41
CA GLU A 239 13.18 6.40 1.94
C GLU A 239 12.05 5.44 2.33
N LEU A 240 10.92 6.01 2.75
CA LEU A 240 9.71 5.25 3.07
C LEU A 240 8.87 4.97 1.81
N ALA A 241 8.18 3.82 1.80
CA ALA A 241 7.34 3.41 0.68
C ALA A 241 6.22 4.46 0.39
N PRO A 242 6.04 4.92 -0.86
CA PRO A 242 5.09 5.99 -1.20
C PRO A 242 3.63 5.67 -0.82
N ASN A 243 3.04 6.49 0.05
CA ASN A 243 1.69 6.27 0.60
C ASN A 243 0.62 7.26 0.08
N ASP A 244 0.89 8.01 -1.00
CA ASP A 244 0.01 9.06 -1.56
C ASP A 244 -1.46 8.64 -1.80
N ARG A 245 -1.71 7.35 -2.07
CA ARG A 245 -3.04 6.77 -2.34
C ARG A 245 -3.75 6.25 -1.10
N CYS A 246 -3.08 6.26 0.05
CA CYS A 246 -3.58 5.71 1.30
C CYS A 246 -4.38 6.76 2.09
N CYS A 247 -5.35 6.29 2.87
CA CYS A 247 -6.07 7.12 3.82
C CYS A 247 -5.11 7.62 4.92
N ARG A 248 -5.03 8.94 5.10
CA ARG A 248 -4.14 9.60 6.07
C ARG A 248 -4.36 9.21 7.54
N ILE A 249 -5.47 8.53 7.85
CA ILE A 249 -5.84 8.11 9.21
C ILE A 249 -5.38 6.67 9.53
N CYS A 250 -5.30 5.78 8.54
CA CYS A 250 -5.01 4.35 8.77
C CYS A 250 -3.99 3.72 7.81
N GLY A 251 -3.47 4.47 6.85
CA GLY A 251 -2.48 3.98 5.88
C GLY A 251 -2.99 2.96 4.86
N LYS A 252 -4.31 2.70 4.78
CA LYS A 252 -4.91 1.75 3.82
C LYS A 252 -5.62 2.48 2.67
N ILE A 253 -5.66 1.85 1.49
CA ILE A 253 -6.35 2.34 0.29
C ILE A 253 -7.88 2.04 0.31
N GLY A 254 -8.59 2.43 -0.75
CA GLY A 254 -9.95 1.90 -1.05
C GLY A 254 -11.13 2.56 -0.31
N HIS A 255 -10.91 3.64 0.45
CA HIS A 255 -11.98 4.33 1.18
C HIS A 255 -11.65 5.82 1.41
N PHE A 256 -12.68 6.65 1.58
CA PHE A 256 -12.51 8.06 1.97
C PHE A 256 -12.29 8.19 3.49
N MET A 257 -11.67 9.30 3.94
CA MET A 257 -11.41 9.55 5.37
C MET A 257 -12.68 9.53 6.25
N LYS A 258 -13.84 9.92 5.71
CA LYS A 258 -15.14 9.86 6.39
C LYS A 258 -15.54 8.42 6.76
N ASP A 259 -15.14 7.45 5.94
CA ASP A 259 -15.47 6.03 6.05
C ASP A 259 -14.39 5.22 6.78
N CYS A 260 -13.30 5.88 7.20
CA CYS A 260 -12.16 5.21 7.82
C CYS A 260 -12.55 4.46 9.12
N PRO A 261 -12.27 3.15 9.23
CA PRO A 261 -12.57 2.37 10.42
C PRO A 261 -11.91 2.91 11.70
N MET A 262 -10.69 3.43 11.59
CA MET A 262 -9.94 4.02 12.72
C MET A 262 -10.58 5.33 13.18
N ARG A 263 -11.13 6.15 12.26
CA ARG A 263 -11.88 7.37 12.61
C ARG A 263 -13.14 7.05 13.42
N ARG A 264 -13.87 5.99 13.03
CA ARG A 264 -15.06 5.51 13.77
C ARG A 264 -14.71 5.02 15.19
N LYS A 265 -13.55 4.39 15.38
CA LYS A 265 -13.05 3.98 16.71
C LYS A 265 -12.73 5.17 17.61
N VAL A 266 -12.03 6.19 17.10
CA VAL A 266 -11.69 7.40 17.88
C VAL A 266 -12.96 8.14 18.31
N ARG A 267 -13.93 8.32 17.40
CA ARG A 267 -15.21 8.96 17.76
C ARG A 267 -15.94 8.20 18.87
N ARG A 268 -16.08 6.87 18.74
CA ARG A 268 -16.73 6.03 19.77
C ARG A 268 -16.05 6.07 21.14
N ARG A 269 -14.72 6.24 21.21
CA ARG A 269 -14.02 6.45 22.50
C ARG A 269 -14.37 7.80 23.10
N ARG A 270 -14.31 8.87 22.30
CA ARG A 270 -14.69 10.22 22.76
C ARG A 270 -16.16 10.28 23.20
N ASP A 271 -17.08 9.72 22.41
CA ASP A 271 -18.51 9.65 22.76
C ASP A 271 -18.75 8.85 24.08
N GLN A 272 -17.89 7.86 24.40
CA GLN A 272 -17.93 7.11 25.66
C GLN A 272 -17.33 7.90 26.84
N GLU A 273 -16.21 8.61 26.63
CA GLU A 273 -15.60 9.49 27.63
C GLU A 273 -16.54 10.66 27.98
N ASP A 274 -17.17 11.28 26.98
CA ASP A 274 -18.17 12.34 27.16
C ASP A 274 -19.42 11.81 27.90
N SER A 275 -19.86 10.57 27.62
CA SER A 275 -20.97 9.92 28.35
C SER A 275 -20.63 9.54 29.80
N LEU A 276 -19.34 9.31 30.11
CA LEU A 276 -18.86 9.06 31.47
C LEU A 276 -18.74 10.38 32.25
N ASN A 277 -18.28 11.45 31.61
CA ASN A 277 -18.18 12.77 32.21
C ASN A 277 -19.54 13.40 32.48
N GLN A 278 -20.57 13.12 31.66
CA GLN A 278 -21.96 13.55 31.90
C GLN A 278 -22.68 12.81 33.04
N ARG A 279 -22.04 11.84 33.72
CA ARG A 279 -22.64 11.12 34.86
C ARG A 279 -22.42 11.77 36.23
N TYR A 280 -21.68 12.87 36.30
CA TYR A 280 -21.64 13.72 37.49
C TYR A 280 -22.55 14.94 37.29
N PRO A 281 -23.71 15.03 37.97
CA PRO A 281 -24.46 16.27 38.01
C PRO A 281 -23.72 17.27 38.92
N GLU A 282 -23.22 18.36 38.34
CA GLU A 282 -22.77 19.52 39.13
C GLU A 282 -23.99 20.14 39.82
N ASN A 283 -24.16 19.80 41.09
CA ASN A 283 -25.32 20.15 41.87
C ASN A 283 -25.14 21.56 42.49
N LYS A 284 -25.45 22.61 41.72
CA LYS A 284 -25.60 23.98 42.23
C LYS A 284 -26.77 24.69 41.58
N ASP A 285 -27.90 24.63 42.28
CA ASP A 285 -29.03 25.52 42.02
C ASP A 285 -29.42 26.27 43.31
N LYS A 286 -29.82 27.54 43.15
CA LYS A 286 -30.46 28.41 44.16
C LYS A 286 -29.67 28.78 45.43
N ARG A 287 -29.10 30.00 45.40
CA ARG A 287 -29.29 30.94 46.51
C ARG A 287 -29.68 32.31 45.94
N SER A 288 -30.98 32.61 45.98
CA SER A 288 -31.56 33.84 45.47
C SER A 288 -31.89 34.82 46.59
N LYS A 289 -31.46 36.08 46.41
CA LYS A 289 -32.09 37.31 46.93
C LYS A 289 -32.42 37.39 48.43
N GLU A 290 -31.46 37.92 49.17
CA GLU A 290 -31.53 38.83 50.33
C GLU A 290 -30.03 39.14 50.58
N ASP A 291 -29.52 40.38 50.61
CA ASP A 291 -30.13 41.69 50.90
C ASP A 291 -29.82 42.79 49.85
N LYS A 292 -30.50 43.93 49.99
CA LYS A 292 -30.15 45.22 49.36
C LYS A 292 -29.48 46.13 50.41
N GLU A 293 -28.84 47.19 49.91
CA GLU A 293 -28.20 48.28 50.67
C GLU A 293 -26.86 47.84 51.31
N ILE A 294 -25.80 48.64 51.35
CA ILE A 294 -25.72 50.10 51.37
C ILE A 294 -24.76 50.68 50.30
N GLN A 295 -25.22 51.81 49.76
CA GLN A 295 -24.54 52.88 49.00
C GLN A 295 -23.04 53.17 49.22
N ASN A 296 -22.43 53.76 48.16
CA ASN A 296 -21.46 54.89 48.18
C ASN A 296 -20.02 54.62 48.71
N LYS A 297 -18.91 55.15 48.16
CA LYS A 297 -18.66 56.39 47.39
C LYS A 297 -17.15 56.47 47.00
N TYR A 298 -16.80 57.09 45.85
CA TYR A 298 -15.45 57.57 45.42
C TYR A 298 -14.30 56.52 45.33
N THR A 299 -13.27 56.64 44.48
CA THR A 299 -12.78 57.79 43.68
C THR A 299 -12.21 57.34 42.32
N GLU A 300 -12.32 58.25 41.35
CA GLU A 300 -11.42 58.59 40.22
C GLU A 300 -9.92 58.17 40.37
N ARG A 301 -9.06 58.05 39.32
CA ARG A 301 -9.09 58.56 37.92
C ARG A 301 -7.98 57.90 37.04
N GLU A 302 -8.09 58.04 35.71
CA GLU A 302 -7.04 58.27 34.65
C GLU A 302 -5.63 57.59 34.72
N VAL A 303 -4.83 57.37 33.67
CA VAL A 303 -4.89 57.18 32.19
C VAL A 303 -3.41 57.08 31.72
N SER A 304 -3.09 56.07 30.89
CA SER A 304 -2.04 56.06 29.83
C SER A 304 -0.51 56.10 30.08
N THR A 305 0.17 55.30 29.23
CA THR A 305 1.47 55.49 28.53
C THR A 305 2.85 55.05 29.09
N LYS A 306 3.53 54.28 28.22
CA LYS A 306 4.98 54.17 27.89
C LYS A 306 5.95 53.31 28.71
N GLU A 307 6.41 52.26 28.00
CA GLU A 307 7.80 51.88 27.66
C GLU A 307 8.91 51.60 28.72
N ASP A 308 9.77 50.68 28.29
CA ASP A 308 11.15 50.36 28.68
C ASP A 308 11.54 49.42 29.84
N LYS A 309 12.57 48.63 29.50
CA LYS A 309 13.41 47.70 30.29
C LYS A 309 14.64 48.49 30.82
N PRO A 310 15.32 48.10 31.94
CA PRO A 310 16.27 46.97 31.85
C PRO A 310 16.64 46.18 33.15
N MET A 311 17.27 45.03 32.87
CA MET A 311 18.27 44.19 33.60
C MET A 311 18.60 44.27 35.11
N GLN A 312 18.86 43.06 35.65
CA GLN A 312 19.70 42.68 36.83
C GLN A 312 19.14 43.03 38.23
N CYS A 313 19.44 42.30 39.32
CA CYS A 313 20.58 41.40 39.60
C CYS A 313 20.24 40.17 40.49
N THR A 314 21.22 39.27 40.65
CA THR A 314 21.26 38.05 41.52
C THR A 314 21.56 38.39 43.00
N PRO A 315 21.49 37.48 44.02
CA PRO A 315 22.48 36.39 44.20
C PRO A 315 22.10 35.10 45.00
N GLN A 316 22.75 33.96 44.65
CA GLN A 316 23.35 32.91 45.54
C GLN A 316 22.47 32.17 46.60
N LYS A 317 22.72 30.96 47.12
CA LYS A 317 23.81 29.94 47.18
C LYS A 317 23.11 28.59 47.55
N ALA A 318 23.63 27.36 47.51
CA ALA A 318 24.95 26.76 47.20
C ALA A 318 24.76 25.26 46.75
N LYS A 319 25.74 24.39 47.03
CA LYS A 319 25.70 22.89 47.06
C LYS A 319 26.56 22.41 48.25
N PRO A 320 26.61 21.10 48.54
CA PRO A 320 27.92 20.44 48.53
C PRO A 320 28.02 19.21 47.59
N LEU A 321 29.24 18.88 47.17
CA LEU A 321 29.60 17.64 46.46
C LEU A 321 30.18 16.60 47.44
N ARG A 322 30.16 15.31 47.04
CA ARG A 322 31.31 14.41 47.15
C ARG A 322 31.41 13.54 45.89
N ALA A 323 32.62 13.09 45.55
CA ALA A 323 32.95 12.40 44.31
C ALA A 323 33.82 11.15 44.58
N ALA A 324 33.86 10.22 43.62
CA ALA A 324 34.85 9.14 43.52
C ALA A 324 35.02 8.72 42.04
N ALA A 325 36.21 8.26 41.68
CA ALA A 325 36.71 7.88 40.34
C ALA A 325 36.93 6.34 40.28
N GLU A 326 37.15 5.60 39.18
CA GLU A 326 37.19 5.73 37.69
C GLU A 326 37.36 4.25 37.17
N PRO A 327 37.83 3.86 35.95
CA PRO A 327 37.90 4.50 34.63
C PRO A 327 37.32 3.69 33.44
N GLY A 328 37.25 4.32 32.27
CA GLY A 328 37.80 3.72 31.03
C GLY A 328 36.94 2.83 30.13
N ARG A 329 36.37 3.43 29.06
CA ARG A 329 36.20 2.74 27.76
C ARG A 329 36.18 3.75 26.60
N GLU A 330 37.23 3.77 25.80
CA GLU A 330 37.36 4.68 24.65
C GLU A 330 36.30 4.40 23.58
N LYS A 331 35.70 5.47 23.03
CA LYS A 331 34.90 5.42 21.80
C LYS A 331 35.73 5.98 20.67
N ILE A 332 36.10 5.13 19.71
CA ILE A 332 36.78 5.54 18.48
C ILE A 332 35.86 6.49 17.71
N LEU A 333 36.32 7.75 17.56
CA LEU A 333 35.65 8.78 16.77
C LEU A 333 35.78 8.46 15.29
N ARG A 334 34.66 8.37 14.56
CA ARG A 334 34.67 8.38 13.08
C ARG A 334 34.79 9.83 12.58
N PRO A 335 35.54 10.10 11.50
CA PRO A 335 35.60 11.44 10.91
C PRO A 335 34.24 11.88 10.35
N PRO A 336 33.89 13.18 10.35
CA PRO A 336 32.69 13.67 9.69
C PRO A 336 32.81 13.55 8.17
N VAL A 337 31.85 12.89 7.53
CA VAL A 337 31.70 12.94 6.06
C VAL A 337 31.06 14.28 5.69
N GLU A 338 31.62 14.95 4.68
CA GLU A 338 31.27 16.33 4.32
C GLU A 338 29.80 16.50 3.92
N LYS A 339 29.08 17.35 4.66
CA LYS A 339 27.73 17.79 4.29
C LYS A 339 27.79 18.85 3.19
N TRP A 340 27.53 18.44 1.95
CA TRP A 340 27.30 19.37 0.85
C TRP A 340 26.10 20.29 1.15
N LYS A 341 26.36 21.61 1.23
CA LYS A 341 25.35 22.64 1.51
C LYS A 341 24.21 22.58 0.50
N ARG A 342 22.97 22.39 0.98
CA ARG A 342 21.74 22.53 0.16
C ARG A 342 20.50 22.81 1.03
N GLN A 343 20.49 23.93 1.75
CA GLN A 343 19.44 24.23 2.75
C GLN A 343 18.70 25.57 2.56
N GLU A 344 19.07 26.42 1.59
CA GLU A 344 18.44 27.76 1.43
C GLU A 344 17.70 27.99 0.10
N ASP A 345 17.70 27.01 -0.82
CA ASP A 345 17.23 27.21 -2.21
C ASP A 345 15.91 26.45 -2.54
N ARG A 346 15.16 26.02 -1.52
CA ARG A 346 13.99 25.12 -1.69
C ARG A 346 12.62 25.75 -1.36
N ASP A 347 12.56 26.92 -0.72
CA ASP A 347 11.31 27.54 -0.25
C ASP A 347 10.83 28.80 -1.02
N LEU A 348 11.41 29.11 -2.19
CA LEU A 348 10.99 30.24 -3.04
C LEU A 348 10.36 29.81 -4.38
N ARG A 349 9.40 28.89 -4.32
CA ARG A 349 8.51 28.59 -5.46
C ARG A 349 7.05 28.58 -5.04
N GLU A 350 6.64 29.70 -4.48
CA GLU A 350 5.26 29.98 -4.10
C GLU A 350 4.30 30.00 -5.30
N LYS A 351 3.00 30.05 -4.99
CA LYS A 351 1.89 29.84 -5.92
C LYS A 351 1.80 30.96 -6.98
N ARG A 352 2.44 30.74 -8.12
CA ARG A 352 2.29 31.58 -9.32
C ARG A 352 0.97 31.31 -10.04
N CYS A 353 0.29 32.37 -10.45
CA CYS A 353 -0.93 32.28 -11.23
C CYS A 353 -0.65 31.70 -12.63
N PHE A 354 -1.34 30.61 -12.98
CA PHE A 354 -1.15 29.90 -14.25
C PHE A 354 -1.55 30.68 -15.53
N ILE A 355 -2.08 31.90 -15.41
CA ILE A 355 -2.38 32.77 -16.56
C ILE A 355 -1.30 33.84 -16.75
N CYS A 356 -0.92 34.57 -15.69
CA CYS A 356 -0.03 35.74 -15.80
C CYS A 356 1.36 35.55 -15.14
N GLY A 357 1.63 34.40 -14.53
CA GLY A 357 2.92 34.07 -13.90
C GLY A 357 3.24 34.79 -12.59
N ARG A 358 2.44 35.78 -12.17
CA ARG A 358 2.64 36.53 -10.92
C ARG A 358 2.23 35.74 -9.69
N GLU A 359 2.87 36.00 -8.56
CA GLU A 359 2.55 35.41 -7.26
C GLU A 359 1.37 36.15 -6.59
N GLY A 360 0.78 35.55 -5.54
CA GLY A 360 -0.25 36.18 -4.71
C GLY A 360 -1.72 35.97 -5.11
N HIS A 361 -2.04 35.28 -6.21
CA HIS A 361 -3.44 34.97 -6.58
C HIS A 361 -3.57 33.69 -7.42
N ILE A 362 -4.78 33.10 -7.49
CA ILE A 362 -5.04 31.92 -8.32
C ILE A 362 -5.77 32.25 -9.64
N LYS A 363 -5.85 31.28 -10.56
CA LYS A 363 -6.38 31.44 -11.93
C LYS A 363 -7.73 32.19 -12.02
N LYS A 364 -8.64 32.00 -11.07
CA LYS A 364 -9.98 32.62 -11.04
C LYS A 364 -9.98 34.10 -10.63
N GLU A 365 -8.92 34.54 -9.94
CA GLU A 365 -8.75 35.90 -9.42
C GLU A 365 -7.80 36.73 -10.32
N CYS A 366 -7.31 36.14 -11.41
CA CYS A 366 -6.37 36.80 -12.31
C CYS A 366 -7.07 37.98 -13.03
N PRO A 367 -6.52 39.20 -13.01
CA PRO A 367 -7.09 40.35 -13.73
C PRO A 367 -7.23 40.15 -15.25
N GLN A 368 -6.54 39.14 -15.82
CA GLN A 368 -6.64 38.76 -17.23
C GLN A 368 -7.61 37.58 -17.49
N PHE A 369 -8.33 37.10 -16.47
CA PHE A 369 -9.32 36.03 -16.61
C PHE A 369 -10.64 36.59 -17.17
N LYS A 370 -10.73 36.72 -18.50
CA LYS A 370 -12.01 36.95 -19.19
C LYS A 370 -12.85 35.66 -19.12
N GLY A 371 -13.80 35.62 -18.19
CA GLY A 371 -14.78 34.55 -18.10
C GLY A 371 -15.86 34.68 -19.18
N SER A 372 -16.17 33.59 -19.87
CA SER A 372 -17.37 33.47 -20.71
C SER A 372 -18.37 32.54 -20.04
N SER A 373 -19.45 33.12 -19.53
CA SER A 373 -20.67 32.43 -19.13
C SER A 373 -21.73 32.61 -20.21
N GLY A 374 -22.29 31.53 -20.76
CA GLY A 374 -23.42 31.59 -21.68
C GLY A 374 -23.36 30.55 -22.80
N SER A 375 -24.40 29.72 -22.88
CA SER A 375 -24.67 28.81 -24.00
C SER A 375 -25.07 29.58 -25.24
N LEU A 376 -24.66 29.13 -26.44
CA LEU A 376 -25.49 29.30 -27.64
C LEU A 376 -25.16 28.29 -28.77
N SER A 377 -26.24 27.94 -29.45
CA SER A 377 -26.48 26.86 -30.41
C SER A 377 -25.90 27.08 -31.81
N SER A 378 -25.39 25.98 -32.40
CA SER A 378 -25.60 25.54 -33.80
C SER A 378 -25.12 26.37 -35.00
N LYS A 379 -25.07 25.67 -36.14
CA LYS A 379 -24.88 26.12 -37.53
C LYS A 379 -23.48 26.57 -37.96
N TYR A 380 -22.72 25.60 -38.46
CA TYR A 380 -22.33 25.64 -39.88
C TYR A 380 -22.64 24.31 -40.58
N MET A 381 -23.58 24.40 -41.53
CA MET A 381 -23.74 23.50 -42.69
C MET A 381 -22.45 23.54 -43.54
N THR A 382 -22.09 22.66 -44.48
CA THR A 382 -22.51 21.35 -45.06
C THR A 382 -21.29 20.94 -45.94
N GLN A 383 -21.03 19.71 -46.40
CA GLN A 383 -21.80 18.98 -47.43
C GLN A 383 -21.00 17.72 -47.86
N GLY A 384 -21.67 16.56 -48.02
CA GLY A 384 -21.20 15.41 -48.85
C GLY A 384 -20.00 14.56 -48.37
N LYS A 385 -19.92 13.25 -48.65
CA LYS A 385 -20.87 12.28 -49.24
C LYS A 385 -20.65 10.93 -48.56
N ALA A 386 -21.71 10.12 -48.47
CA ALA A 386 -21.58 8.70 -48.14
C ALA A 386 -21.23 7.88 -49.39
N SER A 387 -20.43 6.83 -49.22
CA SER A 387 -20.37 5.66 -50.11
C SER A 387 -20.12 4.41 -49.26
N ALA A 388 -20.88 3.36 -49.53
CA ALA A 388 -20.86 2.11 -48.78
C ALA A 388 -20.31 0.95 -49.61
N LYS A 389 -19.95 -0.13 -48.89
CA LYS A 389 -19.61 -1.48 -49.38
C LYS A 389 -18.30 -1.64 -50.18
N ARG A 390 -17.41 -2.50 -49.66
CA ARG A 390 -17.05 -3.75 -50.35
C ARG A 390 -16.73 -4.85 -49.34
N THR A 391 -17.29 -6.03 -49.60
CA THR A 391 -16.99 -7.32 -48.97
C THR A 391 -15.99 -8.09 -49.84
N GLN A 392 -15.07 -8.81 -49.19
CA GLN A 392 -14.29 -9.98 -49.66
C GLN A 392 -13.44 -10.38 -48.42
N GLN A 393 -13.54 -11.55 -47.79
CA GLN A 393 -13.70 -12.95 -48.21
C GLN A 393 -12.37 -13.64 -48.59
N GLU A 394 -12.01 -14.60 -47.72
CA GLU A 394 -11.20 -15.83 -47.88
C GLU A 394 -10.08 -15.89 -48.93
N SER A 395 -8.85 -16.07 -48.44
CA SER A 395 -7.93 -17.17 -48.79
C SER A 395 -6.91 -17.37 -47.67
#